data_AF-V6F6A8-F1
#
_entry.id   AF-V6F6A8-F1
#
_cell.length_a   1.000
_cell.length_b   1.000
_cell.length_c   1.000
_cell.angle_alpha   90.00
_cell.angle_beta   90.00
_cell.angle_gamma   90.00
#
_symmetry.space_group_name_H-M   'P 1'
#
loop_
_entity.id
_entity.type
_entity.pdbx_description
1 polymer ?
#
loop_
_entity_poly.entity_id
_entity_poly.type
_entity_poly.pdbx_seq_one_letter_code
_entity_poly.pdbx_strand_id
1 'polypeptide(L)'
;MGHVRLGRLPSSRDWRKIVGYVAAGDISVAELADAVADASDKSLMKAIRDPALIEAIWLLMKIPHAARSPNFAQELRALGISVPANPTVTDVVAGFDAAVEAVQRQGGKGVTDLGEMAKQAGIAALYGVVQDRLPSLWAPTREDERTTLASLDAPDRFGDLSQRFFSRLVEHNIQYFLDREMPKHIGPDKINHSIGDMVAFDGAVRRHCEETTVIMRAYAKDWLGNHGFHQGKNLSRKDASNFSYTAFEKIRSELSVRRSAHVSV
;
A
#
# COMPACT_ATOMS: atom_id res chain seq x y z
N MET A 1 -6.64 -15.90 14.35
CA MET A 1 -7.32 -14.71 13.78
C MET A 1 -8.37 -15.21 12.80
N GLY A 2 -9.63 -14.84 12.99
CA GLY A 2 -10.77 -15.41 12.26
C GLY A 2 -10.70 -15.19 10.75
N HIS A 3 -11.37 -16.08 10.00
CA HIS A 3 -11.59 -15.92 8.57
C HIS A 3 -12.50 -14.70 8.32
N VAL A 4 -11.92 -13.49 8.29
CA VAL A 4 -12.61 -12.32 7.76
C VAL A 4 -12.91 -12.61 6.29
N ARG A 5 -14.14 -13.03 6.02
CA ARG A 5 -14.70 -13.19 4.68
C ARG A 5 -15.60 -11.98 4.46
N LEU A 6 -15.06 -10.95 3.82
CA LEU A 6 -15.94 -10.02 3.12
C LEU A 6 -16.67 -10.84 2.05
N GLY A 7 -17.94 -10.54 1.79
CA GLY A 7 -18.70 -11.17 0.71
C GLY A 7 -18.06 -10.92 -0.66
N ARG A 8 -18.80 -11.07 -1.75
CA ARG A 8 -18.27 -10.75 -3.08
C ARG A 8 -17.85 -9.27 -3.13
N LEU A 9 -16.54 -9.02 -3.21
CA LEU A 9 -16.01 -7.66 -3.30
C LEU A 9 -16.38 -7.04 -4.67
N PRO A 10 -16.52 -5.71 -4.76
CA PRO A 10 -16.75 -5.03 -6.03
C PRO A 10 -15.65 -5.42 -7.03
N SER A 11 -16.06 -5.75 -8.25
CA SER A 11 -15.17 -6.01 -9.37
C SER A 11 -15.69 -5.22 -10.56
N SER A 12 -15.00 -4.14 -10.92
CA SER A 12 -15.38 -3.30 -12.06
C SER A 12 -14.92 -3.90 -13.39
N ARG A 13 -13.78 -4.59 -13.43
CA ARG A 13 -13.22 -5.24 -14.63
C ARG A 13 -12.38 -6.48 -14.27
N ASP A 14 -12.42 -7.47 -15.16
CA ASP A 14 -11.63 -8.70 -15.10
C ASP A 14 -10.15 -8.40 -15.38
N TRP A 15 -9.24 -9.00 -14.60
CA TRP A 15 -7.79 -8.87 -14.77
C TRP A 15 -7.33 -9.23 -16.19
N ARG A 16 -7.83 -10.32 -16.79
CA ARG A 16 -7.48 -10.69 -18.17
C ARG A 16 -7.99 -9.66 -19.16
N LYS A 17 -9.16 -9.05 -18.92
CA LYS A 17 -9.66 -7.96 -19.77
C LYS A 17 -8.82 -6.69 -19.63
N ILE A 18 -8.27 -6.43 -18.45
CA ILE A 18 -7.33 -5.32 -18.24
C ILE A 18 -6.05 -5.59 -19.04
N VAL A 19 -5.43 -6.76 -18.88
CA VAL A 19 -4.20 -7.14 -19.62
C VAL A 19 -4.45 -7.30 -21.13
N GLY A 20 -5.68 -7.61 -21.54
CA GLY A 20 -6.07 -7.68 -22.95
C GLY A 20 -5.86 -6.37 -23.71
N TYR A 21 -5.81 -5.23 -23.01
CA TYR A 21 -5.47 -3.95 -23.63
C TYR A 21 -3.98 -3.82 -24.02
N VAL A 22 -3.12 -4.77 -23.64
CA VAL A 22 -1.66 -4.66 -23.86
C VAL A 22 -1.04 -5.87 -24.57
N ALA A 23 -1.75 -7.00 -24.65
CA ALA A 23 -1.23 -8.25 -25.19
C ALA A 23 -1.23 -8.28 -26.74
N ALA A 24 -0.11 -7.98 -27.39
CA ALA A 24 0.02 -8.02 -28.86
C ALA A 24 0.86 -9.22 -29.36
N GLY A 25 0.47 -9.80 -30.49
CA GLY A 25 1.24 -10.84 -31.20
C GLY A 25 0.89 -12.27 -30.76
N ASP A 26 1.91 -13.14 -30.74
CA ASP A 26 1.79 -14.61 -30.53
C ASP A 26 1.56 -15.03 -29.05
N ILE A 27 1.61 -14.09 -28.09
CA ILE A 27 1.38 -14.38 -26.67
C ILE A 27 -0.11 -14.19 -26.35
N SER A 28 -0.75 -15.20 -25.80
CA SER A 28 -2.15 -15.08 -25.42
C SER A 28 -2.33 -14.12 -24.24
N VAL A 29 -3.46 -13.38 -24.24
CA VAL A 29 -3.86 -12.50 -23.13
C VAL A 29 -3.84 -13.25 -21.78
N ALA A 30 -4.26 -14.52 -21.80
CA ALA A 30 -4.30 -15.36 -20.62
C ALA A 30 -2.90 -15.65 -20.09
N GLU A 31 -1.94 -16.00 -20.96
CA GLU A 31 -0.55 -16.26 -20.57
C GLU A 31 0.12 -15.00 -20.01
N LEU A 32 -0.07 -13.83 -20.63
CA LEU A 32 0.51 -12.58 -20.10
C LEU A 32 -0.10 -12.20 -18.75
N ALA A 33 -1.42 -12.29 -18.61
CA ALA A 33 -2.11 -11.96 -17.37
C ALA A 33 -1.69 -12.90 -16.23
N ASP A 34 -1.54 -14.19 -16.52
CA ASP A 34 -1.11 -15.19 -15.56
C ASP A 34 0.38 -15.00 -15.20
N ALA A 35 1.25 -14.69 -16.17
CA ALA A 35 2.65 -14.41 -15.92
C ALA A 35 2.88 -13.18 -15.04
N VAL A 36 2.16 -12.08 -15.29
CA VAL A 36 2.24 -10.86 -14.47
C VAL A 36 1.70 -11.12 -13.06
N ALA A 37 0.59 -11.84 -12.94
CA ALA A 37 0.02 -12.22 -11.64
C ALA A 37 1.01 -13.10 -10.85
N ASP A 38 1.59 -14.12 -11.46
CA ASP A 38 2.54 -15.03 -10.82
C ASP A 38 3.86 -14.32 -10.45
N ALA A 39 4.34 -13.41 -11.30
CA ALA A 39 5.53 -12.61 -11.01
C ALA A 39 5.30 -11.65 -9.84
N SER A 40 4.14 -10.98 -9.82
CA SER A 40 3.72 -10.10 -8.74
C SER A 40 3.58 -10.89 -7.44
N ASP A 41 2.92 -12.05 -7.47
CA ASP A 41 2.75 -12.94 -6.32
C ASP A 41 4.10 -13.34 -5.69
N LYS A 42 5.04 -13.81 -6.52
CA LYS A 42 6.39 -14.17 -6.09
C LYS A 42 7.16 -12.97 -5.53
N SER A 43 6.97 -11.79 -6.11
CA SER A 43 7.58 -10.54 -5.65
C SER A 43 7.07 -10.13 -4.27
N LEU A 44 5.75 -10.11 -4.07
CA LEU A 44 5.12 -9.79 -2.79
C LEU A 44 5.55 -10.77 -1.68
N MET A 45 5.70 -12.06 -2.00
CA MET A 45 6.19 -13.05 -1.03
C MET A 45 7.64 -12.80 -0.58
N LYS A 46 8.49 -12.26 -1.46
CA LYS A 46 9.83 -11.82 -1.08
C LYS A 46 9.76 -10.56 -0.21
N ALA A 47 8.81 -9.66 -0.48
CA ALA A 47 8.62 -8.40 0.24
C ALA A 47 8.34 -8.59 1.74
N ILE A 48 7.71 -9.69 2.15
CA ILE A 48 7.38 -9.97 3.56
C ILE A 48 8.59 -9.90 4.49
N ARG A 49 9.78 -10.24 3.97
CA ARG A 49 11.03 -10.24 4.73
C ARG A 49 11.86 -8.97 4.51
N ASP A 50 11.35 -8.01 3.75
CA ASP A 50 12.04 -6.77 3.45
C ASP A 50 12.02 -5.85 4.67
N PRO A 51 13.19 -5.44 5.21
CA PRO A 51 13.25 -4.58 6.38
C PRO A 51 12.57 -3.21 6.16
N ALA A 52 12.62 -2.67 4.94
CA ALA A 52 12.02 -1.38 4.61
C ALA A 52 10.49 -1.47 4.65
N LEU A 53 9.93 -2.57 4.13
CA LEU A 53 8.50 -2.81 4.19
C LEU A 53 8.02 -2.93 5.65
N ILE A 54 8.75 -3.70 6.45
CA ILE A 54 8.42 -3.88 7.88
C ILE A 54 8.50 -2.54 8.60
N GLU A 55 9.52 -1.72 8.31
CA GLU A 55 9.68 -0.39 8.90
C GLU A 55 8.53 0.54 8.48
N ALA A 56 8.20 0.60 7.20
CA ALA A 56 7.10 1.42 6.69
C ALA A 56 5.78 1.07 7.40
N ILE A 57 5.44 -0.21 7.49
CA ILE A 57 4.22 -0.67 8.18
C ILE A 57 4.27 -0.33 9.68
N TRP A 58 5.41 -0.56 10.34
CA TRP A 58 5.57 -0.24 11.76
C TRP A 58 5.40 1.25 12.03
N LEU A 59 6.00 2.12 11.20
CA LEU A 59 5.85 3.57 11.31
C LEU A 59 4.40 4.03 11.03
N LEU A 60 3.71 3.43 10.05
CA LEU A 60 2.28 3.71 9.80
C LEU A 60 1.39 3.36 11.01
N MET A 61 1.78 2.39 11.84
CA MET A 61 1.12 2.09 13.11
C MET A 61 1.52 3.05 14.23
N LYS A 62 2.78 3.49 14.26
CA LYS A 62 3.35 4.26 15.38
C LYS A 62 3.16 5.77 15.28
N ILE A 63 3.19 6.34 14.08
CA ILE A 63 3.01 7.79 13.87
C ILE A 63 1.66 8.27 14.43
N PRO A 64 0.52 7.60 14.16
CA PRO A 64 -0.76 8.01 14.74
C PRO A 64 -0.76 7.97 16.27
N HIS A 65 -0.13 6.96 16.86
CA HIS A 65 -0.01 6.85 18.31
C HIS A 65 0.84 7.98 18.90
N ALA A 66 2.00 8.27 18.29
CA ALA A 66 2.89 9.37 18.69
C ALA A 66 2.17 10.73 18.62
N ALA A 67 1.31 10.92 17.62
CA ALA A 67 0.55 12.14 17.43
C ALA A 67 -0.46 12.42 18.56
N ARG A 68 -0.81 11.45 19.40
CA ARG A 68 -1.66 11.66 20.58
C ARG A 68 -0.95 12.41 21.71
N SER A 69 0.38 12.32 21.76
CA SER A 69 1.19 12.99 22.79
C SER A 69 1.22 14.50 22.57
N PRO A 70 1.19 15.31 23.65
CA PRO A 70 1.47 16.74 23.55
C PRO A 70 2.92 17.03 23.10
N ASN A 71 3.84 16.09 23.33
CA ASN A 71 5.25 16.18 22.91
C ASN A 71 5.49 15.46 21.57
N PHE A 72 4.62 15.69 20.58
CA PHE A 72 4.60 14.95 19.31
C PHE A 72 5.96 14.86 18.61
N ALA A 73 6.69 15.98 18.51
CA ALA A 73 8.01 16.00 17.87
C ALA A 73 9.04 15.11 18.60
N GLN A 74 8.95 14.99 19.93
CA GLN A 74 9.84 14.13 20.71
C GLN A 74 9.51 12.66 20.48
N GLU A 75 8.22 12.30 20.46
CA GLU A 75 7.77 10.94 20.16
C GLU A 75 8.22 10.50 18.75
N LEU A 76 8.08 11.36 17.74
CA LEU A 76 8.56 11.09 16.39
C LEU A 76 10.07 10.82 16.35
N ARG A 77 10.87 11.64 17.04
CA ARG A 77 12.32 11.42 17.13
C ARG A 77 12.67 10.11 17.83
N ALA A 78 11.91 9.71 18.85
CA ALA A 78 12.08 8.42 19.51
C ALA A 78 11.79 7.22 18.57
N LEU A 79 10.97 7.42 17.55
CA LEU A 79 10.73 6.46 16.47
C LEU A 79 11.81 6.49 15.37
N GLY A 80 12.78 7.42 15.44
CA GLY A 80 13.80 7.62 14.40
C GLY A 80 13.38 8.60 13.29
N ILE A 81 12.24 9.29 13.43
CA ILE A 81 11.76 10.29 12.49
C ILE A 81 12.30 11.67 12.88
N SER A 82 13.21 12.20 12.08
CA SER A 82 13.78 13.53 12.29
C SER A 82 12.82 14.62 11.84
N VAL A 83 12.38 15.47 12.77
CA VAL A 83 11.42 16.55 12.52
C VAL A 83 11.73 17.82 13.34
N PRO A 84 11.30 19.01 12.88
CA PRO A 84 11.38 20.24 13.68
C PRO A 84 10.48 20.18 14.93
N ALA A 85 10.59 21.19 15.80
CA ALA A 85 9.86 21.22 17.08
C ALA A 85 8.33 21.27 16.93
N ASN A 86 7.83 21.88 15.86
CA ASN A 86 6.41 21.95 15.52
C ASN A 86 6.20 21.44 14.08
N PRO A 87 6.15 20.11 13.90
CA PRO A 87 6.23 19.49 12.58
C PRO A 87 4.95 19.64 11.76
N THR A 88 5.13 19.78 10.46
CA THR A 88 4.07 19.69 9.45
C THR A 88 3.83 18.22 9.06
N VAL A 89 2.71 17.91 8.40
CA VAL A 89 2.52 16.59 7.75
C VAL A 89 3.64 16.29 6.75
N THR A 90 4.08 17.31 6.00
CA THR A 90 5.19 17.17 5.04
C THR A 90 6.50 16.82 5.75
N ASP A 91 6.78 17.40 6.93
CA ASP A 91 7.96 17.06 7.73
C ASP A 91 7.88 15.62 8.24
N VAL A 92 6.69 15.19 8.67
CA VAL A 92 6.45 13.81 9.12
C VAL A 92 6.67 12.82 7.98
N VAL A 93 6.17 13.12 6.78
CA VAL A 93 6.32 12.27 5.58
C VAL A 93 7.79 12.24 5.11
N ALA A 94 8.49 13.38 5.12
CA ALA A 94 9.92 13.42 4.81
C ALA A 94 10.76 12.67 5.86
N GLY A 95 10.39 12.77 7.14
CA GLY A 95 11.04 12.02 8.21
C GLY A 95 10.75 10.51 8.14
N PHE A 96 9.53 10.14 7.72
CA PHE A 96 9.16 8.74 7.45
C PHE A 96 10.01 8.15 6.32
N ASP A 97 10.15 8.90 5.22
CA ASP A 97 10.99 8.55 4.08
C ASP A 97 12.44 8.24 4.52
N ALA A 98 13.05 9.19 5.24
CA ALA A 98 14.41 9.05 5.76
C ALA A 98 14.56 7.90 6.76
N ALA A 99 13.56 7.64 7.61
CA ALA A 99 13.60 6.55 8.59
C ALA A 99 13.57 5.17 7.91
N VAL A 100 12.74 4.99 6.87
CA VAL A 100 12.68 3.76 6.08
C VAL A 100 13.99 3.54 5.32
N GLU A 101 14.55 4.58 4.69
CA GLU A 101 15.85 4.49 4.01
C GLU A 101 17.01 4.15 4.96
N ALA A 102 16.99 4.68 6.18
CA ALA A 102 18.02 4.38 7.17
C ALA A 102 18.08 2.87 7.49
N VAL A 103 16.92 2.21 7.63
CA VAL A 103 16.85 0.76 7.87
C VAL A 103 17.36 -0.04 6.67
N GLN A 104 17.07 0.39 5.44
CA GLN A 104 17.62 -0.25 4.23
C GLN A 104 19.15 -0.17 4.19
N ARG A 105 19.73 0.99 4.49
CA ARG A 105 21.18 1.19 4.50
C ARG A 105 21.88 0.36 5.57
N GLN A 106 21.27 0.23 6.75
CA GLN A 106 21.81 -0.58 7.85
C GLN A 106 21.76 -2.10 7.57
N GLY A 107 20.81 -2.56 6.77
CA GLY A 107 20.62 -3.97 6.44
C GLY A 107 21.66 -4.57 5.48
N GLY A 108 22.59 -3.78 4.94
CA GLY A 108 23.73 -4.23 4.13
C GLY A 108 23.39 -4.80 2.75
N LYS A 109 22.10 -4.93 2.39
CA LYS A 109 21.63 -5.50 1.11
C LYS A 109 21.36 -4.47 0.01
N GLY A 110 21.62 -3.19 0.28
CA GLY A 110 21.29 -2.09 -0.63
C GLY A 110 19.80 -1.77 -0.67
N VAL A 111 19.44 -0.77 -1.49
CA VAL A 111 18.04 -0.39 -1.73
C VAL A 111 17.36 -1.45 -2.57
N THR A 112 16.20 -1.94 -2.11
CA THR A 112 15.39 -2.92 -2.83
C THR A 112 14.24 -2.22 -3.55
N ASP A 113 13.90 -2.66 -4.77
CA ASP A 113 12.74 -2.15 -5.52
C ASP A 113 11.46 -2.19 -4.67
N LEU A 114 11.24 -3.30 -3.95
CA LEU A 114 10.09 -3.49 -3.08
C LEU A 114 10.07 -2.54 -1.88
N GLY A 115 11.24 -2.28 -1.29
CA GLY A 115 11.34 -1.32 -0.20
C GLY A 115 11.10 0.10 -0.65
N GLU A 116 11.54 0.45 -1.87
CA GLU A 116 11.21 1.74 -2.49
C GLU A 116 9.70 1.87 -2.77
N MET A 117 9.07 0.82 -3.32
CA MET A 117 7.61 0.78 -3.52
C MET A 117 6.87 0.92 -2.18
N ALA A 118 7.33 0.26 -1.12
CA ALA A 118 6.74 0.35 0.21
C ALA A 118 6.85 1.77 0.79
N LYS A 119 8.00 2.40 0.63
CA LYS A 119 8.26 3.77 1.06
C LYS A 119 7.33 4.75 0.35
N GLN A 120 7.27 4.69 -0.99
CA GLN A 120 6.39 5.53 -1.81
C GLN A 120 4.91 5.29 -1.49
N ALA A 121 4.50 4.03 -1.32
CA ALA A 121 3.14 3.69 -0.91
C ALA A 121 2.79 4.24 0.48
N GLY A 122 3.72 4.18 1.44
CA GLY A 122 3.55 4.74 2.78
C GLY A 122 3.39 6.25 2.76
N ILE A 123 4.26 6.95 2.02
CA ILE A 123 4.19 8.41 1.82
C ILE A 123 2.84 8.80 1.22
N ALA A 124 2.44 8.17 0.11
CA ALA A 124 1.21 8.48 -0.59
C ALA A 124 -0.03 8.19 0.28
N ALA A 125 -0.02 7.08 1.02
CA ALA A 125 -1.12 6.72 1.92
C ALA A 125 -1.24 7.69 3.08
N LEU A 126 -0.14 7.98 3.79
CA LEU A 126 -0.16 8.87 4.95
C LEU A 126 -0.57 10.30 4.55
N TYR A 127 0.06 10.84 3.51
CA TYR A 127 -0.24 12.19 3.03
C TYR A 127 -1.68 12.28 2.53
N GLY A 128 -2.11 11.35 1.67
CA GLY A 128 -3.46 11.38 1.09
C GLY A 128 -4.57 11.23 2.13
N VAL A 129 -4.41 10.34 3.12
CA VAL A 129 -5.38 10.16 4.21
C VAL A 129 -5.56 11.41 5.04
N VAL A 130 -4.47 12.12 5.31
CA VAL A 130 -4.48 13.36 6.09
C VAL A 130 -5.09 14.50 5.28
N GLN A 131 -4.64 14.70 4.03
CA GLN A 131 -5.17 15.76 3.16
C GLN A 131 -6.68 15.66 2.96
N ASP A 132 -7.22 14.44 2.77
CA ASP A 132 -8.67 14.23 2.61
C ASP A 132 -9.50 14.55 3.86
N ARG A 133 -8.85 14.68 5.03
CA ARG A 133 -9.49 14.88 6.34
C ARG A 133 -9.22 16.24 6.97
N LEU A 134 -8.27 16.99 6.41
CA LEU A 134 -8.02 18.34 6.88
C LEU A 134 -9.22 19.25 6.55
N PRO A 135 -9.49 20.26 7.38
CA PRO A 135 -10.53 21.24 7.09
C PRO A 135 -10.28 21.89 5.72
N SER A 136 -11.28 21.89 4.84
CA SER A 136 -11.15 22.44 3.48
C SER A 136 -11.53 23.92 3.37
N LEU A 137 -12.18 24.48 4.40
CA LEU A 137 -12.68 25.87 4.39
C LEU A 137 -11.63 26.90 4.82
N TRP A 138 -10.60 26.50 5.57
CA TRP A 138 -9.56 27.37 6.11
C TRP A 138 -8.18 26.71 5.96
N ALA A 139 -7.12 27.51 6.03
CA ALA A 139 -5.77 26.96 6.09
C ALA A 139 -5.62 26.11 7.36
N PRO A 140 -5.27 24.81 7.24
CA PRO A 140 -5.15 23.93 8.40
C PRO A 140 -4.02 24.39 9.31
N THR A 141 -4.27 24.36 10.61
CA THR A 141 -3.24 24.64 11.62
C THR A 141 -2.37 23.39 11.87
N ARG A 142 -1.22 23.59 12.52
CA ARG A 142 -0.36 22.49 12.97
C ARG A 142 -1.07 21.53 13.91
N GLU A 143 -2.00 22.05 14.71
CA GLU A 143 -2.79 21.25 15.63
C GLU A 143 -3.85 20.44 14.91
N ASP A 144 -4.44 20.98 13.82
CA ASP A 144 -5.35 20.23 12.95
C ASP A 144 -4.61 19.06 12.27
N GLU A 145 -3.40 19.31 11.76
CA GLU A 145 -2.52 18.29 11.18
C GLU A 145 -2.18 17.19 12.20
N ARG A 146 -1.73 17.56 13.41
CA ARG A 146 -1.42 16.61 14.49
C ARG A 146 -2.64 15.81 14.92
N THR A 147 -3.77 16.48 15.14
CA THR A 147 -5.01 15.83 15.58
C THR A 147 -5.54 14.88 14.51
N THR A 148 -5.40 15.24 13.23
CA THR A 148 -5.77 14.38 12.09
C THR A 148 -4.88 13.14 12.02
N LEU A 149 -3.58 13.27 12.25
CA LEU A 149 -2.65 12.13 12.37
C LEU A 149 -3.01 11.25 13.57
N ALA A 150 -3.26 11.83 14.74
CA ALA A 150 -3.66 11.11 15.95
C ALA A 150 -4.95 10.31 15.76
N SER A 151 -5.85 10.88 14.95
CA SER A 151 -7.11 10.30 14.55
C SER A 151 -6.96 8.93 13.88
N LEU A 152 -5.83 8.65 13.22
CA LEU A 152 -5.59 7.40 12.47
C LEU A 152 -5.30 6.19 13.37
N ASP A 153 -5.10 6.40 14.68
CA ASP A 153 -4.96 5.33 15.69
C ASP A 153 -6.31 4.61 15.95
N ALA A 154 -7.42 5.15 15.45
CA ALA A 154 -8.72 4.51 15.54
C ALA A 154 -8.84 3.33 14.54
N PRO A 155 -9.38 2.16 14.95
CA PRO A 155 -9.44 0.95 14.09
C PRO A 155 -10.03 1.17 12.69
N ASP A 156 -11.13 1.93 12.56
CA ASP A 156 -11.75 2.21 11.27
C ASP A 156 -10.84 3.06 10.36
N ARG A 157 -10.15 4.04 10.93
CA ARG A 157 -9.26 4.95 10.18
C ARG A 157 -7.94 4.27 9.83
N PHE A 158 -7.41 3.43 10.71
CA PHE A 158 -6.29 2.56 10.41
C PHE A 158 -6.62 1.56 9.29
N GLY A 159 -7.87 1.08 9.25
CA GLY A 159 -8.39 0.27 8.15
C GLY A 159 -8.27 0.97 6.79
N ASP A 160 -8.68 2.24 6.71
CA ASP A 160 -8.57 3.03 5.48
C ASP A 160 -7.11 3.34 5.10
N LEU A 161 -6.28 3.72 6.08
CA LEU A 161 -4.84 3.92 5.88
C LEU A 161 -4.16 2.65 5.34
N SER A 162 -4.47 1.51 5.96
CA SER A 162 -3.92 0.21 5.55
C SER A 162 -4.36 -0.16 4.14
N GLN A 163 -5.65 -0.01 3.80
CA GLN A 163 -6.08 -0.26 2.43
C GLN A 163 -5.30 0.59 1.45
N ARG A 164 -5.24 1.92 1.64
CA ARG A 164 -4.54 2.82 0.70
C ARG A 164 -3.07 2.45 0.53
N PHE A 165 -2.39 2.14 1.64
CA PHE A 165 -1.01 1.65 1.60
C PHE A 165 -0.87 0.40 0.72
N PHE A 166 -1.68 -0.64 0.98
CA PHE A 166 -1.59 -1.88 0.21
C PHE A 166 -2.09 -1.73 -1.23
N SER A 167 -3.10 -0.87 -1.50
CA SER A 167 -3.55 -0.56 -2.87
C SER A 167 -2.38 -0.01 -3.68
N ARG A 168 -1.67 0.98 -3.12
CA ARG A 168 -0.49 1.57 -3.77
C ARG A 168 0.64 0.57 -3.89
N LEU A 169 0.95 -0.19 -2.85
CA LEU A 169 2.03 -1.17 -2.91
C LEU A 169 1.81 -2.22 -4.01
N VAL A 170 0.59 -2.75 -4.11
CA VAL A 170 0.22 -3.73 -5.14
C VAL A 170 0.19 -3.07 -6.52
N GLU A 171 -0.32 -1.85 -6.65
CA GLU A 171 -0.29 -1.06 -7.90
C GLU A 171 1.15 -0.92 -8.42
N HIS A 172 2.08 -0.42 -7.59
CA HIS A 172 3.48 -0.26 -8.01
C HIS A 172 4.13 -1.61 -8.34
N ASN A 173 3.80 -2.68 -7.60
CA ASN A 173 4.37 -3.99 -7.87
C ASN A 173 3.90 -4.58 -9.20
N ILE A 174 2.60 -4.47 -9.51
CA ILE A 174 2.05 -4.92 -10.79
C ILE A 174 2.59 -4.04 -11.92
N GLN A 175 2.58 -2.72 -11.74
CA GLN A 175 3.07 -1.77 -12.74
C GLN A 175 4.54 -2.02 -13.08
N TYR A 176 5.38 -2.35 -12.10
CA TYR A 176 6.79 -2.70 -12.35
C TYR A 176 6.97 -3.85 -13.36
N PHE A 177 6.13 -4.87 -13.30
CA PHE A 177 6.19 -5.97 -14.27
C PHE A 177 5.55 -5.59 -15.60
N LEU A 178 4.47 -4.81 -15.57
CA LEU A 178 3.84 -4.30 -16.79
C LEU A 178 4.77 -3.36 -17.57
N ASP A 179 5.42 -2.40 -16.92
CA ASP A 179 6.32 -1.42 -17.55
C ASP A 179 7.53 -2.05 -18.24
N ARG A 180 7.87 -3.30 -17.90
CA ARG A 180 8.93 -4.08 -18.57
C ARG A 180 8.45 -4.77 -19.85
N GLU A 181 7.16 -5.05 -19.94
CA GLU A 181 6.54 -5.68 -21.11
C GLU A 181 5.91 -4.63 -22.04
N MET A 182 5.32 -3.57 -21.48
CA MET A 182 4.58 -2.51 -22.17
C MET A 182 5.31 -1.86 -23.35
N PRO A 183 6.60 -1.48 -23.26
CA PRO A 183 7.30 -0.84 -24.37
C PRO A 183 7.37 -1.69 -25.64
N LYS A 184 7.25 -3.02 -25.53
CA LYS A 184 7.24 -3.95 -26.69
C LYS A 184 5.94 -3.87 -27.50
N HIS A 185 4.93 -3.21 -26.94
CA HIS A 185 3.55 -3.18 -27.43
C HIS A 185 3.03 -1.75 -27.71
N ILE A 186 3.93 -0.76 -27.89
CA ILE A 186 3.59 0.61 -28.30
C ILE A 186 4.09 0.85 -29.73
N GLY A 187 3.24 1.36 -30.63
CA GLY A 187 3.60 1.66 -32.02
C GLY A 187 2.38 1.72 -32.96
N PRO A 188 2.54 2.22 -34.20
CA PRO A 188 1.44 2.40 -35.17
C PRO A 188 0.67 1.12 -35.49
N ASP A 189 1.34 -0.04 -35.39
CA ASP A 189 0.78 -1.38 -35.62
C ASP A 189 0.65 -2.21 -34.33
N LYS A 190 0.66 -1.56 -33.16
CA LYS A 190 0.56 -2.20 -31.84
C LYS A 190 -0.74 -1.81 -31.14
N ILE A 191 -1.09 -2.49 -30.05
CA ILE A 191 -2.42 -2.40 -29.42
C ILE A 191 -2.70 -1.07 -28.71
N ASN A 192 -1.70 -0.44 -28.12
CA ASN A 192 -1.86 0.90 -27.58
C ASN A 192 -1.56 1.92 -28.69
N HIS A 193 -2.63 2.41 -29.29
CA HIS A 193 -2.57 3.32 -30.44
C HIS A 193 -2.21 4.75 -30.00
N SER A 194 -2.45 5.09 -28.71
CA SER A 194 -2.23 6.43 -28.17
C SER A 194 -1.81 6.45 -26.69
N ILE A 195 -1.32 7.61 -26.24
CA ILE A 195 -1.06 7.90 -24.81
C ILE A 195 -2.36 7.84 -23.99
N GLY A 196 -3.51 8.20 -24.58
CA GLY A 196 -4.81 8.16 -23.90
C GLY A 196 -5.24 6.74 -23.51
N ASP A 197 -4.92 5.75 -24.35
CA ASP A 197 -5.21 4.34 -24.07
C ASP A 197 -4.39 3.82 -22.88
N MET A 198 -3.13 4.28 -22.76
CA MET A 198 -2.28 3.94 -21.62
C MET A 198 -2.82 4.54 -20.30
N VAL A 199 -3.30 5.79 -20.31
CA VAL A 199 -3.92 6.40 -19.12
C VAL A 199 -5.17 5.62 -18.68
N ALA A 200 -5.99 5.17 -19.63
CA ALA A 200 -7.17 4.37 -19.33
C ALA A 200 -6.82 2.97 -18.77
N PHE A 201 -5.76 2.35 -19.30
CA PHE A 201 -5.22 1.09 -18.81
C PHE A 201 -4.68 1.22 -17.38
N ASP A 202 -3.81 2.20 -17.11
CA ASP A 202 -3.26 2.45 -15.77
C ASP A 202 -4.38 2.73 -14.75
N GLY A 203 -5.40 3.49 -15.16
CA GLY A 203 -6.59 3.73 -14.34
C GLY A 203 -7.38 2.44 -14.02
N ALA A 204 -7.41 1.48 -14.94
CA ALA A 204 -8.04 0.18 -14.70
C ALA A 204 -7.21 -0.72 -13.77
N VAL A 205 -5.87 -0.72 -13.91
CA VAL A 205 -4.95 -1.42 -12.99
C VAL A 205 -5.10 -0.87 -11.57
N ARG A 206 -5.07 0.46 -11.41
CA ARG A 206 -5.27 1.11 -10.12
C ARG A 206 -6.57 0.70 -9.45
N ARG A 207 -7.69 0.80 -10.19
CA ARG A 207 -9.01 0.41 -9.67
C ARG A 207 -9.07 -1.05 -9.26
N HIS A 208 -8.47 -1.95 -10.05
CA HIS A 208 -8.37 -3.37 -9.70
C HIS A 208 -7.61 -3.59 -8.38
N CYS A 209 -6.50 -2.87 -8.17
CA CYS A 209 -5.72 -2.94 -6.93
C CYS A 209 -6.51 -2.39 -5.74
N GLU A 210 -7.20 -1.26 -5.89
CA GLU A 210 -8.06 -0.66 -4.85
C GLU A 210 -9.17 -1.62 -4.42
N GLU A 211 -9.86 -2.23 -5.37
CA GLU A 211 -10.94 -3.19 -5.12
C GLU A 211 -10.44 -4.48 -4.46
N THR A 212 -9.31 -5.01 -4.92
CA THR A 212 -8.67 -6.22 -4.35
C THR A 212 -8.25 -5.99 -2.90
N THR A 213 -7.78 -4.79 -2.59
CA THR A 213 -7.26 -4.47 -1.25
C THR A 213 -8.34 -4.02 -0.28
N VAL A 214 -9.64 -3.95 -0.67
CA VAL A 214 -10.75 -3.64 0.25
C VAL A 214 -10.77 -4.58 1.47
N ILE A 215 -10.33 -5.84 1.31
CA ILE A 215 -10.15 -6.81 2.40
C ILE A 215 -9.29 -6.28 3.55
N MET A 216 -8.36 -5.37 3.25
CA MET A 216 -7.49 -4.76 4.24
C MET A 216 -8.23 -3.87 5.22
N ARG A 217 -9.35 -3.24 4.85
CA ARG A 217 -10.13 -2.41 5.78
C ARG A 217 -10.60 -3.22 6.99
N ALA A 218 -11.28 -4.33 6.71
CA ALA A 218 -11.83 -5.19 7.77
C ALA A 218 -10.70 -5.88 8.55
N TYR A 219 -9.71 -6.42 7.86
CA TYR A 219 -8.59 -7.09 8.53
C TYR A 219 -7.79 -6.14 9.43
N ALA A 220 -7.40 -4.96 8.94
CA ALA A 220 -6.60 -4.02 9.72
C ALA A 220 -7.40 -3.42 10.88
N LYS A 221 -8.69 -3.16 10.69
CA LYS A 221 -9.60 -2.78 11.78
C LYS A 221 -9.62 -3.84 12.89
N ASP A 222 -9.88 -5.10 12.54
CA ASP A 222 -9.95 -6.19 13.51
C ASP A 222 -8.58 -6.43 14.17
N TRP A 223 -7.51 -6.33 13.39
CA TRP A 223 -6.14 -6.49 13.90
C TRP A 223 -5.83 -5.42 14.94
N LEU A 224 -6.04 -4.14 14.61
CA LEU A 224 -5.77 -3.04 15.52
C LEU A 224 -6.75 -3.02 16.69
N GLY A 225 -8.01 -3.41 16.51
CA GLY A 225 -8.96 -3.55 17.61
C GLY A 225 -8.48 -4.57 18.65
N ASN A 226 -8.01 -5.74 18.20
CA ASN A 226 -7.53 -6.80 19.09
C ASN A 226 -6.17 -6.47 19.73
N HIS A 227 -5.24 -5.84 19.00
CA HIS A 227 -3.90 -5.51 19.51
C HIS A 227 -3.87 -4.18 20.25
N GLY A 228 -4.76 -3.24 19.89
CA GLY A 228 -4.97 -1.96 20.54
C GLY A 228 -5.73 -2.07 21.87
N PHE A 229 -6.61 -3.06 22.05
CA PHE A 229 -7.17 -3.35 23.39
C PHE A 229 -6.10 -3.82 24.38
N HIS A 230 -4.96 -4.30 23.88
CA HIS A 230 -3.76 -4.63 24.64
C HIS A 230 -2.75 -3.46 24.71
N GLN A 231 -3.19 -2.20 24.58
CA GLN A 231 -2.45 -0.92 24.49
C GLN A 231 -1.30 -0.68 25.49
N GLY A 232 -1.06 -1.58 26.46
CA GLY A 232 0.18 -1.65 27.23
C GLY A 232 1.36 -2.34 26.54
N LYS A 233 1.18 -2.96 25.36
CA LYS A 233 2.30 -3.55 24.58
C LYS A 233 2.79 -2.56 23.52
N ASN A 234 4.03 -2.13 23.68
CA ASN A 234 4.76 -1.36 22.68
C ASN A 234 4.85 -2.17 21.37
N LEU A 235 3.97 -1.89 20.39
CA LEU A 235 3.96 -2.58 19.08
C LEU A 235 5.37 -2.64 18.49
N SER A 236 5.85 -3.85 18.25
CA SER A 236 7.20 -4.11 17.77
C SER A 236 7.24 -4.27 16.25
N ARG A 237 8.44 -4.18 15.65
CA ARG A 237 8.65 -4.52 14.24
C ARG A 237 8.28 -5.97 13.91
N LYS A 238 8.35 -6.87 14.90
CA LYS A 238 7.88 -8.26 14.76
C LYS A 238 6.37 -8.32 14.59
N ASP A 239 5.62 -7.47 15.29
CA ASP A 239 4.16 -7.38 15.14
C ASP A 239 3.79 -6.83 13.76
N ALA A 240 4.51 -5.79 13.29
CA ALA A 240 4.36 -5.28 11.93
C ALA A 240 4.68 -6.34 10.86
N SER A 241 5.72 -7.15 11.07
CA SER A 241 6.06 -8.26 10.17
C SER A 241 4.94 -9.32 10.13
N ASN A 242 4.42 -9.74 11.29
CA ASN A 242 3.30 -10.69 11.36
C ASN A 242 2.03 -10.13 10.71
N PHE A 243 1.74 -8.84 10.92
CA PHE A 243 0.65 -8.15 10.24
C PHE A 243 0.83 -8.18 8.72
N SER A 244 2.03 -7.84 8.22
CA SER A 244 2.34 -7.85 6.80
C SER A 244 2.18 -9.24 6.18
N TYR A 245 2.64 -10.29 6.86
CA TYR A 245 2.53 -11.67 6.39
C TYR A 245 1.06 -12.05 6.14
N THR A 246 0.19 -11.86 7.13
CA THR A 246 -1.24 -12.16 6.99
C THR A 246 -1.94 -11.21 6.01
N ALA A 247 -1.53 -9.95 5.92
CA ALA A 247 -2.04 -9.00 4.93
C ALA A 247 -1.80 -9.52 3.51
N PHE A 248 -0.58 -9.96 3.19
CA PHE A 248 -0.28 -10.52 1.88
C PHE A 248 -1.02 -11.82 1.62
N GLU A 249 -1.12 -12.74 2.60
CA GLU A 249 -1.93 -13.96 2.40
C GLU A 249 -3.38 -13.63 2.00
N LYS A 250 -3.97 -12.60 2.62
CA LYS A 250 -5.33 -12.15 2.27
C LYS A 250 -5.41 -11.53 0.89
N ILE A 251 -4.49 -10.64 0.55
CA ILE A 251 -4.44 -9.99 -0.77
C ILE A 251 -4.22 -11.03 -1.88
N ARG A 252 -3.31 -11.99 -1.68
CA ARG A 252 -3.04 -13.08 -2.62
C ARG A 252 -4.27 -13.96 -2.83
N SER A 253 -4.96 -14.29 -1.75
CA SER A 253 -6.22 -15.04 -1.83
C SER A 253 -7.26 -14.28 -2.66
N GLU A 254 -7.40 -12.97 -2.45
CA GLU A 254 -8.33 -12.13 -3.22
C GLU A 254 -7.95 -12.02 -4.71
N LEU A 255 -6.66 -11.83 -5.01
CA LEU A 255 -6.14 -11.85 -6.39
C LEU A 255 -6.43 -13.19 -7.07
N SER A 256 -6.24 -14.31 -6.36
CA SER A 256 -6.52 -15.66 -6.87
C SER A 256 -8.00 -15.90 -7.11
N VAL A 257 -8.88 -15.45 -6.19
CA VAL A 257 -10.34 -15.51 -6.38
C VAL A 257 -10.75 -14.70 -7.59
N ARG A 258 -10.22 -13.49 -7.76
CA ARG A 258 -10.49 -12.63 -8.93
C ARG A 258 -9.95 -13.21 -10.23
N ARG A 259 -8.86 -13.98 -10.19
CA ARG A 259 -8.37 -14.77 -11.34
C ARG A 259 -9.28 -15.96 -11.66
N SER A 260 -9.82 -16.63 -10.63
CA SER A 260 -10.55 -17.91 -10.74
C SER A 260 -12.07 -17.78 -10.92
N ALA A 261 -12.68 -16.68 -10.48
CA ALA A 261 -14.11 -16.37 -10.63
C ALA A 261 -14.56 -16.25 -12.11
N HIS A 262 -13.66 -16.55 -13.04
CA HIS A 262 -13.80 -16.44 -14.47
C HIS A 262 -13.59 -17.79 -15.21
N VAL A 263 -13.67 -18.93 -14.52
CA VAL A 263 -13.81 -20.28 -15.14
C VAL A 263 -15.28 -20.75 -15.17
N SER A 264 -16.21 -20.00 -14.56
CA SER A 264 -17.64 -20.35 -14.49
C SER A 264 -18.51 -19.27 -15.12
N VAL A 265 -18.42 -19.10 -16.44
CA VAL A 265 -19.49 -18.63 -17.33
C VAL A 265 -19.33 -19.34 -18.67
#